data_AF-A3TLC6-F1
#
_entry.id   AF-A3TLC6-F1
#
_cell.length_a   1.000
_cell.length_b   1.000
_cell.length_c   1.000
_cell.angle_alpha   90.00
_cell.angle_beta   90.00
_cell.angle_gamma   90.00
#
_symmetry.space_group_name_H-M   'P 1'
#
loop_
_entity.id
_entity.type
_entity.pdbx_description
1 polymer ?
#
loop_
_entity_poly.entity_id
_entity_poly.type
_entity_poly.pdbx_seq_one_letter_code
_entity_poly.pdbx_strand_id
1 'polypeptide(L)'
;MSISTTTPPVTESTAEAPRERDVRRAAVGVGIVLIAQLMLVLDATVVNVALPEIQADLGFTPAGLSWVLNAYTLAFGGLLLLGGRLGDVLGRLRTFELGLAIFTLASLLGGLATSPSWLIASRTLQGVGAALAAPGVLALVTTSAPDEGARNRGLALFAAVSSAGASLGLLLGGFLTDVLSWH
;
A
#
# COMPACT_ATOMS: atom_id res chain seq x y z
N MET A 1 -49.39 48.84 17.33
CA MET A 1 -49.24 47.88 16.23
C MET A 1 -48.05 47.00 16.58
N SER A 2 -48.28 45.85 17.20
CA SER A 2 -47.21 44.97 17.73
C SER A 2 -46.88 43.93 16.66
N ILE A 3 -45.63 43.89 16.20
CA ILE A 3 -45.18 42.96 15.16
C ILE A 3 -44.76 41.67 15.85
N SER A 4 -45.61 40.63 15.81
CA SER A 4 -45.25 39.29 16.25
C SER A 4 -44.26 38.67 15.25
N THR A 5 -42.99 38.61 15.62
CA THR A 5 -41.95 37.84 14.92
C THR A 5 -42.21 36.34 15.17
N THR A 6 -42.77 35.65 14.18
CA THR A 6 -42.90 34.18 14.21
C THR A 6 -41.57 33.57 13.79
N THR A 7 -40.79 33.08 14.74
CA THR A 7 -39.57 32.30 14.47
C THR A 7 -39.98 30.95 13.84
N PRO A 8 -39.46 30.58 12.66
CA PRO A 8 -39.76 29.28 12.05
C PRO A 8 -39.15 28.15 12.91
N PRO A 9 -39.80 26.97 12.96
CA PRO A 9 -39.27 25.83 13.68
C PRO A 9 -37.95 25.38 13.04
N VAL A 10 -36.90 25.29 13.84
CA VAL A 10 -35.66 24.62 13.44
C VAL A 10 -36.01 23.15 13.26
N THR A 11 -36.09 22.69 12.02
CA THR A 11 -36.16 21.26 11.72
C THR A 11 -34.87 20.64 12.25
N GLU A 12 -34.92 20.04 13.44
CA GLU A 12 -33.85 19.17 13.93
C GLU A 12 -33.71 18.03 12.93
N SER A 13 -32.77 18.19 11.99
CA SER A 13 -32.28 17.11 11.15
C SER A 13 -31.68 16.08 12.08
N THR A 14 -32.49 15.09 12.48
CA THR A 14 -32.08 13.97 13.32
C THR A 14 -30.97 13.26 12.56
N ALA A 15 -29.72 13.47 12.98
CA ALA A 15 -28.58 12.77 12.42
C ALA A 15 -28.79 11.27 12.69
N GLU A 16 -29.24 10.55 11.66
CA GLU A 16 -29.46 9.10 11.74
C GLU A 16 -28.10 8.46 12.09
N ALA A 17 -28.04 7.78 13.25
CA ALA A 17 -26.81 7.15 13.71
C ALA A 17 -26.27 6.21 12.62
N PRO A 18 -24.94 6.17 12.38
CA PRO A 18 -24.36 5.35 11.33
C PRO A 18 -24.84 3.91 11.46
N ARG A 19 -25.38 3.35 10.38
CA ARG A 19 -25.84 1.96 10.39
C ARG A 19 -24.62 1.06 10.62
N GLU A 20 -24.75 0.07 11.50
CA GLU A 20 -23.68 -0.86 11.89
C GLU A 20 -22.93 -1.46 10.67
N ARG A 21 -23.65 -1.63 9.56
CA ARG A 21 -23.11 -2.10 8.27
C ARG A 21 -22.05 -1.16 7.67
N ASP A 22 -22.20 0.15 7.82
CA ASP A 22 -21.30 1.15 7.23
C ASP A 22 -20.00 1.24 8.05
N VAL A 23 -20.11 1.13 9.37
CA VAL A 23 -18.94 1.02 10.27
C VAL A 23 -18.14 -0.24 9.96
N ARG A 24 -18.80 -1.39 9.76
CA ARG A 24 -18.13 -2.64 9.41
C ARG A 24 -17.42 -2.57 8.06
N ARG A 25 -18.03 -1.93 7.05
CA ARG A 25 -17.42 -1.74 5.73
C ARG A 25 -16.19 -0.84 5.79
N ALA A 26 -16.27 0.26 6.54
CA ALA A 26 -15.13 1.16 6.74
C ALA A 26 -13.96 0.43 7.45
N ALA A 27 -14.26 -0.37 8.47
CA ALA A 27 -13.24 -1.16 9.18
C ALA A 27 -12.56 -2.19 8.25
N VAL A 28 -13.32 -2.87 7.40
CA VAL A 28 -12.76 -3.80 6.40
C VAL A 28 -11.89 -3.06 5.39
N GLY A 29 -12.34 -1.91 4.89
CA GLY A 29 -11.56 -1.08 3.96
C GLY A 29 -10.22 -0.64 4.55
N VAL A 30 -10.22 -0.13 5.79
CA VAL A 30 -8.99 0.24 6.50
C VAL A 30 -8.08 -0.97 6.71
N GLY A 31 -8.64 -2.13 7.03
CA GLY A 31 -7.88 -3.38 7.14
C GLY A 31 -7.15 -3.74 5.83
N ILE A 32 -7.84 -3.67 4.69
CA ILE A 32 -7.24 -3.93 3.37
C ILE A 32 -6.09 -2.95 3.08
N VAL A 33 -6.30 -1.67 3.38
CA VAL A 33 -5.28 -0.63 3.15
C VAL A 33 -4.05 -0.85 4.03
N LEU A 34 -4.23 -1.26 5.29
CA LEU A 34 -3.12 -1.60 6.18
C LEU A 34 -2.38 -2.86 5.74
N ILE A 35 -3.09 -3.86 5.22
CA ILE A 35 -2.46 -5.05 4.63
C ILE A 35 -1.64 -4.66 3.40
N ALA A 36 -2.16 -3.80 2.53
CA ALA A 36 -1.41 -3.30 1.38
C ALA A 36 -0.15 -2.54 1.83
N GLN A 37 -0.25 -1.69 2.86
CA GLN A 37 0.92 -1.02 3.44
C GLN A 37 1.96 -2.03 3.94
N LEU A 38 1.53 -3.07 4.65
CA LEU A 38 2.41 -4.14 5.11
C LEU A 38 3.09 -4.83 3.91
N MET A 39 2.34 -5.15 2.85
CA MET A 39 2.88 -5.78 1.64
C MET A 39 3.97 -4.93 0.97
N LEU A 40 3.75 -3.60 0.85
CA LEU A 40 4.75 -2.69 0.28
C LEU A 40 6.05 -2.67 1.09
N VAL A 41 5.95 -2.72 2.42
CA VAL A 41 7.12 -2.75 3.32
C VAL A 41 7.82 -4.11 3.30
N LEU A 42 7.04 -5.20 3.28
CA LEU A 42 7.57 -6.57 3.21
C LEU A 42 8.32 -6.81 1.91
N ASP A 43 7.86 -6.29 0.78
CA ASP A 43 8.55 -6.46 -0.50
C ASP A 43 9.99 -5.93 -0.48
N ALA A 44 10.17 -4.69 -0.05
CA ALA A 44 11.49 -4.07 0.00
C ALA A 44 12.43 -4.85 0.93
N THR A 45 11.91 -5.37 2.05
CA THR A 45 12.71 -6.07 3.05
C THR A 45 13.06 -7.49 2.64
N VAL A 46 12.10 -8.27 2.15
CA VAL A 46 12.31 -9.64 1.65
C VAL A 46 13.31 -9.65 0.50
N VAL A 47 13.17 -8.73 -0.48
CA VAL A 47 14.11 -8.65 -1.60
C VAL A 47 15.53 -8.37 -1.11
N ASN A 48 15.71 -7.47 -0.14
CA ASN A 48 17.03 -7.18 0.44
C ASN A 48 17.66 -8.39 1.13
N VAL A 49 16.86 -9.17 1.86
CA VAL A 49 17.33 -10.39 2.55
C VAL A 49 17.73 -11.46 1.53
N ALA A 50 16.95 -11.59 0.46
CA ALA A 50 17.17 -12.62 -0.56
C ALA A 50 18.22 -12.24 -1.61
N LEU A 51 18.76 -11.01 -1.61
CA LEU A 51 19.73 -10.56 -2.61
C LEU A 51 20.90 -11.53 -2.85
N PRO A 52 21.51 -12.13 -1.80
CA PRO A 52 22.60 -13.09 -2.01
C PRO A 52 22.14 -14.35 -2.78
N GLU A 53 20.96 -14.88 -2.48
CA GLU A 53 20.40 -16.04 -3.18
C GLU A 53 19.94 -15.70 -4.58
N ILE A 54 19.24 -14.56 -4.77
CA ILE A 54 18.90 -14.00 -6.08
C ILE A 54 20.16 -13.95 -6.97
N GLN A 55 21.29 -13.52 -6.41
CA GLN A 55 22.52 -13.40 -7.14
C GLN A 55 23.05 -14.76 -7.61
N ALA A 56 23.08 -15.74 -6.70
CA ALA A 56 23.58 -17.09 -6.97
C ALA A 56 22.69 -17.82 -7.98
N ASP A 57 21.37 -17.78 -7.79
CA ASP A 57 20.41 -18.57 -8.56
C ASP A 57 20.18 -18.02 -9.96
N LEU A 58 20.13 -16.70 -10.12
CA LEU A 58 19.91 -16.05 -11.42
C LEU A 58 21.21 -15.65 -12.13
N GLY A 59 22.36 -15.84 -11.48
CA GLY A 59 23.67 -15.53 -12.06
C GLY A 59 23.89 -14.03 -12.28
N PHE A 60 23.39 -13.17 -11.38
CA PHE A 60 23.60 -11.73 -11.47
C PHE A 60 25.08 -11.36 -11.34
N THR A 61 25.53 -10.42 -12.17
CA THR A 61 26.77 -9.69 -11.89
C THR A 61 26.55 -8.73 -10.71
N PRO A 62 27.59 -8.35 -9.96
CA PRO A 62 27.46 -7.39 -8.85
C PRO A 62 26.79 -6.07 -9.28
N ALA A 63 27.11 -5.58 -10.48
CA ALA A 63 26.50 -4.39 -11.06
C ALA A 63 25.02 -4.60 -11.44
N GLY A 64 24.67 -5.79 -11.94
CA GLY A 64 23.29 -6.14 -12.26
C GLY A 64 22.42 -6.25 -11.01
N LEU A 65 22.98 -6.73 -9.90
CA LEU A 65 22.24 -6.90 -8.64
C LEU A 65 21.75 -5.57 -8.08
N SER A 66 22.52 -4.49 -8.23
CA SER A 66 22.09 -3.13 -7.83
C SER A 66 20.83 -2.67 -8.58
N TRP A 67 20.59 -3.16 -9.80
CA TRP A 67 19.38 -2.82 -10.56
C TRP A 67 18.11 -3.45 -9.97
N VAL A 68 18.20 -4.53 -9.20
CA VAL A 68 17.03 -5.15 -8.55
C VAL A 68 16.37 -4.18 -7.56
N LEU A 69 17.17 -3.41 -6.83
CA LEU A 69 16.68 -2.38 -5.90
C LEU A 69 16.41 -1.05 -6.63
N ASN A 70 17.31 -0.64 -7.52
CA ASN A 70 17.22 0.66 -8.19
C ASN A 70 16.05 0.74 -9.17
N ALA A 71 15.76 -0.33 -9.93
CA ALA A 71 14.66 -0.32 -10.89
C ALA A 71 13.30 -0.11 -10.22
N TYR A 72 13.07 -0.77 -9.07
CA TYR A 72 11.91 -0.54 -8.23
C TYR A 72 11.87 0.91 -7.74
N THR A 73 12.97 1.38 -7.14
CA THR A 73 13.04 2.71 -6.51
C THR A 73 12.85 3.84 -7.53
N LEU A 74 13.42 3.69 -8.74
CA LEU A 74 13.30 4.64 -9.82
C LEU A 74 11.87 4.70 -10.36
N ALA A 75 11.23 3.55 -10.61
CA ALA A 75 9.84 3.51 -11.05
C ALA A 75 8.91 4.07 -9.96
N PHE A 76 9.11 3.65 -8.72
CA PHE A 76 8.32 4.13 -7.58
C PHE A 76 8.45 5.64 -7.39
N GLY A 77 9.68 6.14 -7.19
CA GLY A 77 9.92 7.55 -6.95
C GLY A 77 9.59 8.44 -8.15
N GLY A 78 9.94 8.00 -9.36
CA GLY A 78 9.69 8.75 -10.60
C GLY A 78 8.20 8.89 -10.94
N LEU A 79 7.38 7.92 -10.55
CA LEU A 79 5.94 7.92 -10.82
C LEU A 79 5.08 8.27 -9.59
N LEU A 80 5.68 8.48 -8.42
CA LEU A 80 4.95 8.74 -7.18
C LEU A 80 4.00 9.94 -7.30
N LEU A 81 4.51 11.04 -7.84
CA LEU A 81 3.71 12.26 -8.05
C LEU A 81 2.61 12.04 -9.09
N LEU A 82 2.91 11.26 -10.13
CA LEU A 82 1.92 10.89 -11.14
C LEU A 82 0.80 10.04 -10.53
N GLY A 83 1.14 9.04 -9.72
CA GLY A 83 0.17 8.20 -9.02
C GLY A 83 -0.70 8.99 -8.06
N GLY A 84 -0.11 9.94 -7.31
CA GLY A 84 -0.87 10.87 -6.47
C GLY A 84 -1.89 11.68 -7.28
N ARG A 85 -1.45 12.29 -8.38
CA ARG A 85 -2.32 13.05 -9.29
C ARG A 85 -3.41 12.19 -9.92
N LEU A 86 -3.08 10.96 -10.35
CA LEU A 86 -4.08 10.02 -10.86
C LEU A 86 -5.10 9.64 -9.79
N GLY A 87 -4.68 9.50 -8.53
CA GLY A 87 -5.58 9.31 -7.39
C GLY A 87 -6.53 10.49 -7.18
N ASP A 88 -6.04 11.72 -7.34
CA ASP A 88 -6.87 12.92 -7.21
C ASP A 88 -7.89 13.08 -8.36
N VAL A 89 -7.52 12.66 -9.59
CA VAL A 89 -8.38 12.81 -10.79
C VAL A 89 -9.34 11.63 -10.99
N LEU A 90 -8.84 10.39 -10.88
CA LEU A 90 -9.61 9.17 -11.17
C LEU A 90 -10.34 8.60 -9.94
N GLY A 91 -10.01 9.12 -8.75
CA GLY A 91 -10.51 8.66 -7.47
C GLY A 91 -9.49 7.79 -6.73
N ARG A 92 -9.24 8.13 -5.47
CA ARG A 92 -8.19 7.53 -4.64
C ARG A 92 -8.33 6.02 -4.49
N LEU A 93 -9.56 5.52 -4.29
CA LEU A 93 -9.81 4.09 -4.13
C LEU A 93 -9.51 3.30 -5.41
N ARG A 94 -9.96 3.80 -6.57
CA ARG A 94 -9.75 3.14 -7.88
C ARG A 94 -8.27 3.07 -8.24
N THR A 95 -7.54 4.18 -8.04
CA THR A 95 -6.10 4.23 -8.31
C THR A 95 -5.34 3.32 -7.35
N PHE A 96 -5.75 3.27 -6.07
CA PHE A 96 -5.20 2.33 -5.09
C PHE A 96 -5.42 0.87 -5.50
N GLU A 97 -6.65 0.48 -5.86
CA GLU A 97 -6.98 -0.89 -6.29
C GLU A 97 -6.19 -1.30 -7.54
N LEU A 98 -6.09 -0.41 -8.52
CA LEU A 98 -5.28 -0.64 -9.72
C LEU A 98 -3.79 -0.82 -9.38
N GLY A 99 -3.25 0.07 -8.55
CA GLY A 99 -1.87 -0.01 -8.10
C GLY A 99 -1.58 -1.30 -7.34
N LEU A 100 -2.48 -1.69 -6.44
CA LEU A 100 -2.38 -2.93 -5.68
C LEU A 100 -2.43 -4.16 -6.58
N ALA A 101 -3.33 -4.20 -7.56
CA ALA A 101 -3.41 -5.29 -8.53
C ALA A 101 -2.11 -5.43 -9.35
N ILE A 102 -1.58 -4.31 -9.86
CA ILE A 102 -0.30 -4.30 -10.59
C ILE A 102 0.83 -4.79 -9.68
N PHE A 103 0.89 -4.29 -8.45
CA PHE A 103 1.91 -4.67 -7.48
C PHE A 103 1.86 -6.18 -7.22
N THR A 104 0.69 -6.74 -6.89
CA THR A 104 0.53 -8.17 -6.60
C THR A 104 0.89 -9.06 -7.80
N LEU A 105 0.46 -8.70 -9.01
CA LEU A 105 0.82 -9.44 -10.21
C LEU A 105 2.31 -9.36 -10.50
N ALA A 106 2.92 -8.19 -10.32
CA ALA A 106 4.36 -8.01 -10.48
C ALA A 106 5.16 -8.81 -9.44
N SER A 107 4.71 -8.87 -8.18
CA SER A 107 5.30 -9.71 -7.13
C SER A 107 5.28 -11.19 -7.51
N LEU A 108 4.14 -11.68 -8.03
CA LEU A 108 4.02 -13.06 -8.49
C LEU A 108 4.97 -13.34 -9.66
N LEU A 109 5.05 -12.43 -10.63
CA LEU A 109 6.00 -12.54 -11.75
C LEU A 109 7.46 -12.47 -11.28
N GLY A 110 7.76 -11.72 -10.22
CA GLY A 110 9.09 -11.65 -9.62
C GLY A 110 9.49 -12.94 -8.90
N GLY A 111 8.56 -13.54 -8.16
CA GLY A 111 8.80 -14.83 -7.51
C GLY A 111 8.99 -16.00 -8.48
N LEU A 112 8.50 -15.88 -9.72
CA LEU A 112 8.67 -16.89 -10.77
C LEU A 112 9.81 -16.55 -11.75
N ALA A 113 10.61 -15.52 -11.46
CA ALA A 113 11.61 -15.03 -12.40
C ALA A 113 12.76 -16.03 -12.54
N THR A 114 13.04 -16.46 -13.77
CA THR A 114 14.14 -17.39 -14.07
C THR A 114 15.35 -16.72 -14.72
N SER A 115 15.36 -15.39 -14.82
CA SER A 115 16.48 -14.64 -15.38
C SER A 115 16.62 -13.24 -14.77
N PRO A 116 17.85 -12.67 -14.80
CA PRO A 116 18.10 -11.31 -14.30
C PRO A 116 17.20 -10.23 -14.90
N SER A 117 17.01 -10.26 -16.21
CA SER A 117 16.20 -9.26 -16.92
C SER A 117 14.73 -9.38 -16.60
N TRP A 118 14.21 -10.61 -16.44
CA TRP A 118 12.85 -10.85 -15.98
C TRP A 118 12.67 -10.23 -14.59
N LEU A 119 13.55 -10.55 -13.63
CA LEU A 119 13.43 -10.01 -12.28
C LEU A 119 13.50 -8.48 -12.26
N ILE A 120 14.40 -7.85 -13.04
CA ILE A 120 14.44 -6.39 -13.13
C ILE A 120 13.12 -5.83 -13.68
N ALA A 121 12.56 -6.43 -14.74
CA ALA A 121 11.30 -5.98 -15.33
C ALA A 121 10.11 -6.11 -14.36
N SER A 122 10.03 -7.22 -13.61
CA SER A 122 9.00 -7.39 -12.60
C SER A 122 9.15 -6.36 -11.47
N ARG A 123 10.38 -6.08 -11.01
CA ARG A 123 10.67 -5.03 -10.02
C ARG A 123 10.30 -3.64 -10.50
N THR A 124 10.55 -3.31 -11.77
CA THR A 124 10.10 -2.06 -12.38
C THR A 124 8.57 -1.96 -12.34
N LEU A 125 7.86 -3.01 -12.81
CA LEU A 125 6.39 -3.03 -12.81
C LEU A 125 5.81 -2.93 -11.40
N GLN A 126 6.47 -3.57 -10.44
CA GLN A 126 6.10 -3.50 -9.03
C GLN A 126 6.26 -2.08 -8.46
N GLY A 127 7.33 -1.37 -8.85
CA GLY A 127 7.51 0.05 -8.53
C GLY A 127 6.40 0.93 -9.11
N VAL A 128 5.91 0.63 -10.32
CA VAL A 128 4.72 1.30 -10.90
C VAL A 128 3.48 1.06 -10.04
N GLY A 129 3.21 -0.20 -9.67
CA GLY A 129 2.08 -0.55 -8.79
C GLY A 129 2.15 0.16 -7.44
N ALA A 130 3.34 0.18 -6.83
CA ALA A 130 3.60 0.89 -5.59
C ALA A 130 3.36 2.41 -5.72
N ALA A 131 3.77 3.02 -6.83
CA ALA A 131 3.60 4.46 -7.07
C ALA A 131 2.12 4.87 -7.15
N LEU A 132 1.28 3.99 -7.69
CA LEU A 132 -0.17 4.18 -7.78
C LEU A 132 -0.87 3.92 -6.43
N ALA A 133 -0.40 2.92 -5.68
CA ALA A 133 -1.03 2.51 -4.43
C ALA A 133 -0.65 3.40 -3.22
N ALA A 134 0.63 3.72 -3.06
CA ALA A 134 1.16 4.34 -1.84
C ALA A 134 0.51 5.70 -1.49
N PRO A 135 0.27 6.63 -2.44
CA PRO A 135 -0.43 7.89 -2.13
C PRO A 135 -1.86 7.66 -1.65
N GLY A 136 -2.49 6.56 -2.09
CA GLY A 136 -3.84 6.16 -1.70
C GLY A 136 -3.91 5.63 -0.27
N VAL A 137 -2.87 4.95 0.22
CA VAL A 137 -2.87 4.30 1.55
C VAL A 137 -3.17 5.29 2.67
N LEU A 138 -2.36 6.33 2.81
CA LEU A 138 -2.52 7.31 3.89
C LEU A 138 -3.85 8.09 3.75
N ALA A 139 -4.22 8.42 2.51
CA ALA A 139 -5.45 9.13 2.25
C ALA A 139 -6.69 8.28 2.58
N LEU A 140 -6.70 7.00 2.24
CA LEU A 140 -7.82 6.09 2.54
C LEU A 140 -7.92 5.79 4.04
N VAL A 141 -6.80 5.64 4.75
CA VAL A 141 -6.80 5.48 6.22
C VAL A 141 -7.44 6.68 6.91
N THR A 142 -7.11 7.90 6.46
CA THR A 142 -7.56 9.13 7.10
C THR A 142 -8.98 9.54 6.70
N THR A 143 -9.39 9.27 5.45
CA THR A 143 -10.72 9.64 4.94
C THR A 143 -11.81 8.61 5.25
N SER A 144 -11.45 7.37 5.57
CA SER A 144 -12.42 6.33 5.96
C SER A 144 -12.77 6.36 7.44
N ALA A 145 -12.14 7.24 8.24
CA ALA A 145 -12.37 7.35 9.66
C ALA A 145 -13.62 8.19 9.98
N PRO A 146 -14.59 7.66 10.74
CA PRO A 146 -15.83 8.38 11.07
C PRO A 146 -15.61 9.54 12.05
N ASP A 147 -14.56 9.45 12.88
CA ASP A 147 -14.24 10.45 13.90
C ASP A 147 -12.72 10.59 14.08
N GLU A 148 -12.31 11.60 14.85
CA GLU A 148 -10.91 11.90 15.12
C GLU A 148 -10.17 10.79 15.88
N GLY A 149 -10.85 10.09 16.79
CA GLY A 149 -10.29 8.94 17.51
C GLY A 149 -9.99 7.77 16.58
N ALA A 150 -10.91 7.45 15.66
CA ALA A 150 -10.72 6.44 14.64
C ALA A 150 -9.58 6.82 13.67
N ARG A 151 -9.46 8.10 13.30
CA ARG A 151 -8.36 8.60 12.47
C ARG A 151 -7.01 8.43 13.16
N ASN A 152 -6.91 8.79 14.44
CA ASN A 152 -5.68 8.63 15.23
C ASN A 152 -5.29 7.16 15.38
N ARG A 153 -6.26 6.26 15.59
CA ARG A 153 -6.02 4.81 15.60
C ARG A 153 -5.53 4.29 14.26
N GLY A 154 -6.14 4.74 13.15
CA GLY A 154 -5.71 4.38 11.80
C GLY A 154 -4.27 4.80 11.51
N LEU A 155 -3.90 6.03 11.88
CA LEU A 155 -2.54 6.55 11.74
C LEU A 155 -1.54 5.80 12.64
N ALA A 156 -1.92 5.48 13.88
CA ALA A 156 -1.10 4.68 14.78
C ALA A 156 -0.85 3.28 14.22
N LEU A 157 -1.88 2.62 13.67
CA LEU A 157 -1.74 1.32 12.99
C LEU A 157 -0.88 1.42 11.74
N PHE A 158 -1.06 2.45 10.92
CA PHE A 158 -0.21 2.70 9.75
C PHE A 158 1.27 2.84 10.14
N ALA A 159 1.56 3.61 11.19
CA ALA A 159 2.92 3.76 11.70
C ALA A 159 3.47 2.44 12.27
N ALA A 160 2.66 1.70 13.04
CA ALA A 160 3.04 0.41 13.61
C ALA A 160 3.31 -0.64 12.53
N VAL A 161 2.47 -0.71 11.49
CA VAL A 161 2.69 -1.60 10.34
C VAL A 161 3.95 -1.20 9.58
N SER A 162 4.17 0.11 9.38
CA SER A 162 5.35 0.61 8.66
C SER A 162 6.66 0.31 9.39
N SER A 163 6.66 0.35 10.73
CA SER A 163 7.84 0.03 11.54
C SER A 163 8.02 -1.48 11.77
N ALA A 164 6.95 -2.20 12.11
CA ALA A 164 6.99 -3.64 12.36
C ALA A 164 7.23 -4.45 11.08
N GLY A 165 6.78 -3.95 9.92
CA GLY A 165 6.96 -4.61 8.64
C GLY A 165 8.42 -4.85 8.27
N ALA A 166 9.34 -3.98 8.71
CA ALA A 166 10.77 -4.19 8.48
C ALA A 166 11.32 -5.41 9.23
N SER A 167 10.96 -5.55 10.51
CA SER A 167 11.36 -6.71 11.33
C SER A 167 10.67 -8.00 10.89
N LEU A 168 9.38 -7.93 10.59
CA LEU A 168 8.61 -9.07 10.06
C LEU A 168 9.15 -9.53 8.71
N GLY A 169 9.54 -8.60 7.84
CA GLY A 169 10.12 -8.92 6.54
C GLY A 169 11.50 -9.55 6.64
N LEU A 170 12.29 -9.20 7.66
CA LEU A 170 13.55 -9.87 7.94
C LEU A 170 13.35 -11.33 8.37
N LEU A 171 12.39 -11.56 9.26
CA LEU A 171 12.06 -12.90 9.77
C LEU A 171 11.42 -13.78 8.68
N LEU A 172 10.45 -13.24 7.94
CA LEU A 172 9.80 -13.94 6.84
C LEU A 172 10.75 -14.16 5.67
N GLY A 173 11.57 -13.16 5.31
CA GLY A 173 12.58 -13.29 4.28
C GLY A 173 13.57 -14.41 4.60
N GLY A 174 14.14 -14.41 5.82
CA GLY A 174 15.04 -15.47 6.25
C GLY A 174 14.39 -16.85 6.26
N PHE A 175 13.14 -16.95 6.75
CA PHE A 175 12.40 -18.21 6.74
C PHE A 175 12.07 -18.71 5.32
N LEU A 176 11.67 -17.82 4.40
CA LEU A 176 11.38 -18.21 3.01
C LEU A 176 12.66 -18.70 2.30
N THR A 177 13.76 -17.97 2.45
CA THR A 177 15.10 -18.33 1.98
C THR A 177 15.53 -19.70 2.53
N ASP A 178 15.35 -19.94 3.84
CA ASP A 178 15.76 -21.19 4.50
C ASP A 178 14.91 -22.42 4.09
N VAL A 179 13.61 -22.26 3.83
CA VAL A 179 12.67 -23.39 3.68
C VAL A 179 12.29 -23.69 2.24
N LEU A 180 12.18 -22.67 1.38
CA LEU A 180 11.70 -22.84 0.01
C LEU A 180 12.84 -22.92 -1.01
N SER A 181 14.06 -22.46 -0.68
CA SER A 181 15.05 -21.97 -1.65
C SER A 181 14.42 -20.91 -2.58
N TRP A 182 15.18 -19.97 -3.11
CA TRP A 182 14.66 -18.82 -3.86
C TRP A 182 13.98 -19.17 -5.23
N HIS A 183 13.51 -20.40 -5.41
CA HIS A 183 12.83 -20.92 -6.60
C HIS A 183 11.33 -20.62 -6.68
#